data_AF-A0A3D5UQM3-F1
#
_entry.id   AF-A0A3D5UQM3-F1
#
_cell.length_a   1.000
_cell.length_b   1.000
_cell.length_c   1.000
_cell.angle_alpha   90.00
_cell.angle_beta   90.00
_cell.angle_gamma   90.00
#
_symmetry.space_group_name_H-M   'P 1'
#
loop_
_entity.id
_entity.type
_entity.pdbx_description
1 polymer ?
#
loop_
_entity_poly.entity_id
_entity_poly.type
_entity_poly.pdbx_seq_one_letter_code
_entity_poly.pdbx_strand_id
1 'polypeptide(L)' 'MNNNSTQWIQDRDFIRGDVPMTKQEVRWTTLVKMKLTSQMVFLDIGGGSGSVSVQAAKILDGGKV' A
#
# COMPACT_ATOMS: atom_id res chain seq x y z
N MET A 1 -11.51 -8.05 -18.60
CA MET A 1 -10.25 -7.63 -19.24
C MET A 1 -9.30 -7.22 -18.12
N ASN A 2 -8.33 -8.07 -17.78
CA ASN A 2 -7.40 -7.81 -16.68
C ASN A 2 -6.31 -6.87 -17.18
N ASN A 3 -6.42 -5.58 -16.86
CA ASN A 3 -5.36 -4.62 -17.10
C ASN A 3 -4.25 -4.89 -16.07
N ASN A 4 -3.16 -5.49 -16.52
CA ASN A 4 -1.99 -5.83 -15.72
C ASN A 4 -1.15 -4.58 -15.39
N SER A 5 -1.79 -3.51 -14.90
CA SER A 5 -1.11 -2.39 -14.28
C SER A 5 -0.61 -2.84 -12.92
N THR A 6 0.71 -2.95 -12.77
CA THR A 6 1.46 -3.43 -11.59
C THR A 6 0.70 -3.22 -10.27
N GLN A 7 0.35 -4.34 -9.62
CA GLN A 7 -0.29 -4.38 -8.28
C GLN A 7 0.51 -3.57 -7.24
N TRP A 8 1.83 -3.49 -7.41
CA TRP A 8 2.77 -2.88 -6.47
C TRP A 8 3.34 -1.55 -7.01
N ILE A 9 3.20 -0.48 -6.22
CA ILE A 9 3.58 0.91 -6.53
C ILE A 9 5.04 1.12 -6.17
N GLN A 10 5.83 1.68 -7.10
CA GLN A 10 7.24 1.93 -6.88
C GLN A 10 7.47 3.20 -6.06
N ASP A 11 8.65 3.28 -5.45
CA ASP A 11 9.09 4.40 -4.63
C ASP A 11 9.07 5.75 -5.37
N ARG A 12 9.25 5.74 -6.69
CA ARG A 12 9.26 6.92 -7.56
C ARG A 12 7.87 7.46 -7.90
N ASP A 13 6.83 6.66 -7.68
CA ASP A 13 5.45 7.02 -8.04
C ASP A 13 4.75 7.79 -6.89
N PHE A 14 5.39 7.87 -5.71
CA PHE A 14 4.90 8.64 -4.57
C PHE A 14 5.45 10.06 -4.58
N ILE A 15 4.58 11.03 -4.30
CA ILE A 15 4.97 12.40 -3.95
C ILE A 15 5.64 12.36 -2.58
N ARG A 16 6.84 12.95 -2.47
CA ARG A 16 7.62 12.96 -1.23
C ARG A 16 7.63 14.37 -0.63
N GLY A 17 7.51 14.42 0.70
CA GLY A 17 7.85 15.57 1.52
C GLY A 17 8.89 15.17 2.57
N ASP A 18 9.03 15.95 3.64
CA ASP A 18 10.05 15.71 4.67
C ASP A 18 9.72 14.54 5.62
N VAL A 19 8.48 14.01 5.58
CA VAL A 19 8.07 12.89 6.42
C VAL A 19 8.66 11.57 5.90
N PRO A 20 9.25 10.72 6.77
CA PRO A 20 9.79 9.42 6.37
C PRO A 20 8.77 8.57 5.59
N MET A 21 9.26 7.86 4.58
CA MET A 21 8.47 6.94 3.77
C MET A 21 9.00 5.51 3.87
N THR A 22 8.08 4.55 4.02
CA THR A 22 8.40 3.13 3.92
C THR A 22 8.81 2.79 2.49
N LYS A 23 10.08 2.41 2.30
CA LYS A 23 10.66 1.99 1.02
C LYS A 23 9.92 0.80 0.43
N GLN A 24 9.81 0.76 -0.89
CA GLN A 24 9.01 -0.22 -1.64
C GLN A 24 9.31 -1.68 -1.25
N GLU A 25 10.56 -2.06 -1.03
CA GLU A 25 10.93 -3.45 -0.70
C GLU A 25 10.36 -3.86 0.66
N VAL A 26 10.44 -2.95 1.63
CA VAL A 26 9.88 -3.14 2.98
C VAL A 26 8.36 -3.11 2.93
N ARG A 27 7.78 -2.12 2.25
CA ARG A 27 6.32 -1.94 2.12
C ARG A 27 5.65 -3.15 1.46
N TRP A 28 6.20 -3.66 0.37
CA TRP A 28 5.67 -4.84 -0.31
C TRP A 28 5.77 -6.07 0.56
N THR A 29 6.94 -6.31 1.17
CA THR A 29 7.15 -7.47 2.07
C THR A 29 6.19 -7.44 3.26
N THR A 30 5.98 -6.27 3.87
CA THR A 30 5.05 -6.08 4.97
C THR A 30 3.63 -6.45 4.58
N LEU A 31 3.11 -5.90 3.47
CA LEU A 31 1.73 -6.14 3.04
C LEU A 31 1.50 -7.59 2.57
N VAL A 32 2.49 -8.22 1.91
CA VAL A 32 2.43 -9.65 1.58
C VAL A 32 2.31 -10.50 2.85
N LYS A 33 3.08 -10.18 3.89
CA LYS A 33 3.04 -10.91 5.16
C LYS A 33 1.73 -10.72 5.93
N MET A 34 1.05 -9.59 5.75
CA MET A 34 -0.26 -9.31 6.35
C MET A 34 -1.41 -10.12 5.73
N LYS A 35 -1.21 -10.70 4.53
CA LYS A 35 -2.22 -11.51 3.82
C LYS A 35 -3.58 -10.81 3.68
N LEU A 36 -3.56 -9.52 3.37
CA LEU A 36 -4.77 -8.73 3.12
C LEU A 36 -5.56 -9.32 1.94
N THR A 37 -6.88 -9.34 2.05
CA THR A 37 -7.80 -9.77 0.99
C THR A 37 -8.89 -8.73 0.76
N SER A 38 -9.67 -8.88 -0.30
CA SER A 38 -10.80 -8.01 -0.61
C SER A 38 -11.75 -7.83 0.57
N GLN A 39 -12.44 -6.69 0.61
CA GLN A 39 -13.48 -6.33 1.60
C GLN A 39 -13.04 -6.30 3.09
N MET A 40 -11.74 -6.40 3.39
CA MET A 40 -11.25 -6.19 4.75
C MET A 40 -11.18 -4.70 5.12
N VAL A 41 -11.12 -4.42 6.42
CA VAL A 41 -10.80 -3.10 6.98
C VAL A 41 -9.36 -3.14 7.53
N PHE A 42 -8.51 -2.24 7.07
CA PHE A 42 -7.10 -2.15 7.45
C PHE A 42 -6.84 -0.84 8.20
N LEU A 43 -6.32 -0.91 9.43
CA LEU A 43 -5.96 0.27 10.22
C LEU A 43 -4.45 0.51 10.17
N ASP A 44 -4.03 1.63 9.59
CA ASP A 44 -2.63 2.06 9.50
C ASP A 44 -2.31 3.12 10.58
N ILE A 45 -1.82 2.66 11.74
CA ILE A 45 -1.47 3.56 12.84
C ILE A 45 -0.12 4.23 12.55
N GLY A 46 -0.13 5.56 12.48
CA GLY A 46 1.09 6.33 12.22
C GLY A 46 1.54 6.31 10.75
N GLY A 47 0.58 6.38 9.81
CA GLY A 47 0.82 6.20 8.38
C GLY A 47 1.83 7.15 7.71
N GLY A 48 2.27 8.22 8.38
CA GLY A 48 3.31 9.14 7.88
C GLY A 48 2.98 9.69 6.49
N SER A 49 3.81 9.38 5.50
CA SER A 49 3.59 9.73 4.08
C SER A 49 2.42 9.00 3.40
N GLY A 50 1.75 8.08 4.10
CA GLY A 50 0.59 7.32 3.60
C GLY A 50 0.93 6.20 2.62
N SER A 51 2.22 5.95 2.34
CA SER A 51 2.64 4.99 1.31
C SER A 51 2.14 3.55 1.56
N VAL A 52 2.06 3.13 2.82
CA VAL A 52 1.53 1.80 3.21
C VAL A 52 0.03 1.75 2.99
N SER A 53 -0.72 2.74 3.50
CA SER A 53 -2.16 2.89 3.29
C SER A 53 -2.55 2.84 1.81
N VAL A 54 -1.88 3.62 0.95
CA VAL A 54 -2.17 3.68 -0.49
C VAL A 54 -1.89 2.33 -1.17
N GLN A 55 -0.81 1.65 -0.80
CA GLN A 55 -0.52 0.32 -1.35
C GLN A 55 -1.53 -0.73 -0.88
N ALA A 56 -1.98 -0.67 0.38
CA ALA A 56 -3.01 -1.55 0.93
C ALA A 56 -4.35 -1.37 0.18
N ALA A 57 -4.73 -0.13 -0.15
CA ALA A 57 -5.95 0.14 -0.90
C ALA A 57 -6.00 -0.53 -2.29
N LYS A 58 -4.84 -0.77 -2.94
CA LYS A 58 -4.79 -1.54 -4.21
C LYS A 58 -5.07 -3.03 -4.05
N ILE A 59 -4.94 -3.56 -2.83
CA ILE A 59 -5.17 -4.98 -2.49
C ILE A 59 -6.61 -5.19 -2.02
N LEU A 60 -7.15 -4.23 -1.27
CA LEU A 60 -8.47 -4.30 -0.63
C LEU A 60 -9.61 -3.94 -1.60
N ASP A 61 -9.82 -4.73 -2.65
CA ASP A 61 -10.97 -4.54 -3.54
C ASP A 61 -12.30 -4.57 -2.76
N GLY A 62 -13.08 -3.49 -2.84
CA GLY A 62 -14.29 -3.28 -2.04
C GLY A 62 -14.08 -3.14 -0.52
N GLY A 63 -12.84 -3.08 -0.05
CA GLY A 63 -12.48 -2.91 1.36
C GLY A 63 -12.24 -1.45 1.76
N LYS A 64 -11.69 -1.24 2.96
CA LYS A 64 -11.38 0.08 3.48
C LYS A 64 -10.00 0.11 4.14
N VAL A 65 -9.32 1.22 3.94
CA VAL A 65 -8.13 1.63 4.69
C VAL A 65 -8.52 2.78 5.60
#